data_AF-A0A1B7JTV1-F1
#
_entry.id   AF-A0A1B7JTV1-F1
#
_cell.length_a   1.000
_cell.length_b   1.000
_cell.length_c   1.000
_cell.angle_alpha   90.00
_cell.angle_beta   90.00
_cell.angle_gamma   90.00
#
_symmetry.space_group_name_H-M   'P 1'
#
loop_
_entity.id
_entity.type
_entity.pdbx_description
1 polymer ?
#
loop_
_entity_poly.entity_id
_entity_poly.type
_entity_poly.pdbx_seq_one_letter_code
_entity_poly.pdbx_strand_id
1 'polypeptide(L)'
;MKAIFYTVCISSALLLGCDDAISTPSKAVSQDILHVQGLIYDYDRSVTLGGVLNHRKDCVSSTWETLTDEQERPLVVYKCQLAEGVLQTVINRNLTNWYQNTIKNMEGVKSRLANAEPLTLASQVTIPDLSSVLHIVTSITQQEFDWSLLRQHIKQNYFVAYEFEFIPNYQPSEEEKQQLAHWNSLIDPLDAFRYEADDVSKILLSWLNQESNAKQQLTQLETRLRQSMVKRQKQIEEVMAPFKAQQNVGIQETEKYIHELKQAQTNSSDWALTQIFIWSLVNPEKPVLTHALFSLEDSRGREDFTPWIIKVMGQSARTDALAWIYQDKMNSKDYINNLAKALFFYQIQSITKPEFSRYRY
;
A
#
# COMPACT_ATOMS: atom_id res chain seq x y z
N MET A 1 5.34 -31.47 -0.29
CA MET A 1 4.68 -32.80 -0.25
C MET A 1 3.22 -32.59 -0.59
N LYS A 2 2.76 -33.13 -1.72
CA LYS A 2 1.38 -33.05 -2.19
C LYS A 2 0.65 -34.31 -1.72
N ALA A 3 -0.42 -34.18 -0.95
CA ALA A 3 -1.32 -35.30 -0.66
C ALA A 3 -2.36 -35.36 -1.78
N ILE A 4 -2.30 -36.43 -2.57
CA ILE A 4 -3.27 -36.78 -3.60
C ILE A 4 -4.27 -37.71 -2.91
N PHE A 5 -5.53 -37.29 -2.76
CA PHE A 5 -6.60 -38.16 -2.29
C PHE A 5 -7.18 -38.91 -3.49
N TYR A 6 -7.00 -40.24 -3.50
CA TYR A 6 -7.62 -41.13 -4.47
C TYR A 6 -9.07 -41.41 -4.06
N THR A 7 -10.01 -41.02 -4.92
CA THR A 7 -11.41 -41.44 -4.85
C THR A 7 -11.51 -42.90 -5.26
N VAL A 8 -11.84 -43.78 -4.32
CA VAL A 8 -12.15 -45.19 -4.62
C VAL A 8 -13.61 -45.28 -5.06
N CYS A 9 -13.83 -45.46 -6.37
CA CYS A 9 -15.11 -45.89 -6.91
C CYS A 9 -15.32 -47.38 -6.60
N ILE A 10 -16.18 -47.70 -5.64
CA ILE A 10 -16.67 -49.07 -5.46
C ILE A 10 -17.85 -49.28 -6.40
N SER A 11 -17.56 -49.93 -7.52
CA SER A 11 -18.53 -50.56 -8.41
C SER A 11 -19.12 -51.77 -7.68
N SER A 12 -20.40 -51.74 -7.35
CA SER A 12 -21.12 -52.94 -6.91
C SER A 12 -22.21 -53.29 -7.92
N ALA A 13 -21.83 -54.13 -8.88
CA ALA A 13 -22.76 -54.94 -9.65
C ALA A 13 -23.03 -56.22 -8.85
N LEU A 14 -24.23 -56.37 -8.31
CA LEU A 14 -24.82 -57.66 -7.98
C LEU A 14 -26.32 -57.56 -8.25
N LEU A 15 -26.74 -58.23 -9.32
CA LEU A 15 -28.11 -58.48 -9.74
C LEU A 15 -28.55 -59.83 -9.17
N LEU A 16 -29.74 -59.85 -8.54
CA LEU A 16 -30.85 -60.83 -8.66
C LEU A 16 -31.49 -61.17 -7.31
N GLY A 17 -32.79 -60.87 -7.24
CA GLY A 17 -33.71 -61.22 -6.16
C GLY A 17 -34.93 -60.31 -6.19
N CYS A 18 -35.83 -60.55 -7.16
CA CYS A 18 -37.17 -59.96 -7.15
C CYS A 18 -37.96 -60.58 -6.00
N ASP A 19 -38.55 -59.76 -5.13
CA ASP A 19 -39.92 -59.93 -4.68
C ASP A 19 -40.48 -58.56 -4.24
N ASP A 20 -41.70 -58.28 -4.68
CA ASP A 20 -42.39 -57.02 -4.55
C ASP A 20 -42.67 -56.65 -3.09
N ALA A 21 -41.96 -55.64 -2.60
CA ALA A 21 -42.40 -54.80 -1.50
C ALA A 21 -42.03 -53.35 -1.81
N ILE A 22 -43.03 -52.58 -2.23
CA ILE A 22 -42.98 -51.11 -2.21
C ILE A 22 -42.95 -50.71 -0.74
N SER A 23 -41.74 -50.62 -0.21
CA SER A 23 -41.43 -49.91 1.01
C SER A 23 -40.20 -49.08 0.71
N THR A 24 -40.40 -47.79 0.43
CA THR A 24 -39.34 -46.80 0.57
C THR A 24 -38.77 -46.93 1.99
N PRO A 25 -37.51 -47.35 2.19
CA PRO A 25 -36.87 -47.16 3.47
C PRO A 25 -36.48 -45.68 3.49
N SER A 26 -37.18 -44.89 4.32
CA SER A 26 -36.62 -43.63 4.81
C SER A 26 -35.18 -43.92 5.24
N LYS A 27 -34.18 -43.14 4.79
CA LYS A 27 -32.80 -43.25 5.28
C LYS A 27 -32.86 -43.32 6.81
N ALA A 28 -32.58 -44.50 7.38
CA ALA A 28 -32.54 -44.66 8.82
C ALA A 28 -31.46 -43.71 9.34
N VAL A 29 -31.86 -42.69 10.09
CA VAL A 29 -30.91 -41.76 10.71
C VAL A 29 -30.12 -42.58 11.73
N SER A 30 -28.79 -42.58 11.62
CA SER A 30 -27.91 -43.34 12.51
C SER A 30 -28.19 -42.99 13.98
N GLN A 31 -28.19 -43.99 14.87
CA GLN A 31 -28.31 -43.78 16.32
C GLN A 31 -27.25 -42.81 16.85
N ASP A 32 -26.06 -42.82 16.25
CA ASP A 32 -24.96 -41.91 16.56
C ASP A 32 -25.33 -40.44 16.31
N ILE A 33 -26.01 -40.16 15.20
CA ILE A 33 -26.48 -38.81 14.86
C ILE A 33 -27.54 -38.37 15.87
N LEU A 34 -28.51 -39.23 16.17
CA LEU A 34 -29.56 -38.94 17.15
C LEU A 34 -28.97 -38.67 18.54
N HIS A 35 -27.92 -39.40 18.92
CA HIS A 35 -27.23 -39.20 20.18
C HIS A 35 -26.59 -37.80 20.27
N VAL A 36 -25.84 -37.37 19.24
CA VAL A 36 -25.26 -36.01 19.23
C VAL A 36 -26.34 -34.93 19.16
N GLN A 37 -27.38 -35.12 18.36
CA GLN A 37 -28.49 -34.18 18.27
C GLN A 37 -29.23 -34.02 19.61
N GLY A 38 -29.33 -35.09 20.39
CA GLY A 38 -30.01 -35.13 21.69
C GLY A 38 -29.22 -34.52 22.85
N LEU A 39 -27.94 -34.17 22.66
CA LEU A 39 -27.14 -33.55 23.72
C LEU A 39 -27.74 -32.22 24.17
N ILE A 40 -27.78 -32.01 25.48
CA ILE A 40 -28.16 -30.73 26.08
C ILE A 40 -27.07 -29.72 25.78
N TYR A 41 -27.46 -28.53 25.32
CA TYR A 41 -26.52 -27.48 25.00
C TYR A 41 -25.89 -26.89 26.27
N ASP A 42 -24.55 -26.80 26.32
CA ASP A 42 -23.81 -26.46 27.54
C ASP A 42 -24.18 -25.10 28.14
N TYR A 43 -24.58 -24.13 27.33
CA TYR A 43 -24.92 -22.77 27.77
C TYR A 43 -26.41 -22.55 28.05
N ASP A 44 -27.28 -23.47 27.61
CA ASP A 44 -28.73 -23.41 27.86
C ASP A 44 -29.32 -24.82 27.93
N ARG A 45 -29.71 -25.21 29.16
CA ARG A 45 -30.24 -26.56 29.43
C ARG A 45 -31.65 -26.79 28.88
N SER A 46 -32.32 -25.76 28.36
CA SER A 46 -33.66 -25.87 27.79
C SER A 46 -33.67 -26.33 26.33
N VAL A 47 -32.51 -26.36 25.67
CA VAL A 47 -32.38 -26.70 24.25
C VAL A 47 -31.38 -27.83 24.02
N THR A 48 -31.59 -28.58 22.95
CA THR A 48 -30.66 -29.60 22.48
C THR A 48 -29.73 -29.05 21.40
N LEU A 49 -28.57 -29.67 21.17
CA LEU A 49 -27.66 -29.33 20.07
C LEU A 49 -28.36 -29.42 18.71
N GLY A 50 -29.18 -30.44 18.51
CA GLY A 50 -30.01 -30.56 17.31
C GLY A 50 -30.94 -29.35 17.14
N GLY A 51 -31.55 -28.86 18.23
CA GLY A 51 -32.37 -27.65 18.22
C GLY A 51 -31.59 -26.40 17.82
N VAL A 52 -30.39 -26.21 18.39
CA VAL A 52 -29.52 -25.07 18.08
C VAL A 52 -29.02 -25.09 16.63
N LEU A 53 -28.70 -26.27 16.09
CA LEU A 53 -28.08 -26.41 14.78
C LEU A 53 -29.09 -26.56 13.63
N ASN A 54 -30.19 -27.28 13.81
CA ASN A 54 -31.12 -27.56 12.71
C ASN A 54 -32.08 -26.40 12.40
N HIS A 55 -32.25 -25.44 13.31
CA HIS A 55 -33.18 -24.32 13.15
C HIS A 55 -32.48 -22.97 12.90
N ARG A 56 -31.27 -23.05 12.35
CA ARG A 56 -30.44 -21.90 12.00
C ARG A 56 -30.99 -21.15 10.80
N LYS A 57 -31.27 -19.85 10.96
CA LYS A 57 -31.74 -18.98 9.88
C LYS A 57 -30.67 -18.71 8.81
N ASP A 58 -29.40 -18.79 9.21
CA ASP A 58 -28.24 -18.56 8.36
C ASP A 58 -27.80 -19.83 7.60
N CYS A 59 -28.53 -20.94 7.71
CA CYS A 59 -28.21 -22.21 7.07
C CYS A 59 -29.16 -22.50 5.90
N VAL A 60 -28.65 -22.60 4.66
CA VAL A 60 -29.45 -23.00 3.49
C VAL A 60 -29.75 -24.49 3.53
N SER A 61 -28.71 -25.26 3.78
CA SER A 61 -28.76 -26.71 3.74
C SER A 61 -27.89 -27.25 4.88
N SER A 62 -28.47 -28.17 5.64
CA SER A 62 -27.76 -28.87 6.71
C SER A 62 -27.68 -30.35 6.40
N THR A 63 -26.53 -30.95 6.65
CA THR A 63 -26.34 -32.40 6.58
C THR A 63 -25.71 -32.93 7.86
N TRP A 64 -26.15 -34.13 8.23
CA TRP A 64 -25.54 -34.92 9.30
C TRP A 64 -25.03 -36.22 8.67
N GLU A 65 -23.80 -36.58 8.97
CA GLU A 65 -23.17 -37.80 8.48
C GLU A 65 -22.33 -38.43 9.60
N THR A 66 -22.19 -39.75 9.55
CA THR A 66 -21.25 -40.49 10.39
C THR A 66 -20.01 -40.79 9.58
N LEU A 67 -18.83 -40.55 10.16
CA LEU A 67 -17.54 -40.88 9.57
C LEU A 67 -16.73 -41.71 10.56
N THR A 68 -15.69 -42.35 10.06
CA THR A 68 -14.67 -42.99 10.90
C THR A 68 -13.33 -42.33 10.60
N ASP A 69 -12.56 -41.99 11.62
CA ASP A 69 -11.21 -41.46 11.40
C ASP A 69 -10.20 -42.58 11.10
N GLU A 70 -8.94 -42.18 10.85
CA GLU A 70 -7.83 -43.10 10.54
C GLU A 70 -7.53 -44.11 11.66
N GLN A 71 -8.03 -43.87 12.88
CA GLN A 71 -7.90 -44.79 14.02
C GLN A 71 -9.20 -45.57 14.26
N GLU A 72 -10.08 -45.65 13.26
CA GLU A 72 -11.39 -46.30 13.33
C GLU A 72 -12.30 -45.76 14.44
N ARG A 73 -12.10 -44.51 14.87
CA ARG A 73 -12.94 -43.89 15.88
C ARG A 73 -14.20 -43.32 15.25
N PRO A 74 -15.39 -43.59 15.81
CA PRO A 74 -16.65 -43.07 15.29
C PRO A 74 -16.75 -41.55 15.50
N LEU A 75 -17.10 -40.85 14.43
CA LEU A 75 -17.31 -39.41 14.37
C LEU A 75 -18.71 -39.10 13.84
N VAL A 76 -19.28 -38.01 14.33
CA VAL A 76 -20.48 -37.39 13.75
C VAL A 76 -20.09 -36.03 13.22
N VAL A 77 -20.44 -35.77 11.97
CA VAL A 77 -20.17 -34.51 11.29
C VAL A 77 -21.49 -33.83 10.96
N TYR A 78 -21.59 -32.57 11.38
CA TYR A 78 -22.63 -31.66 10.93
C TYR A 78 -22.01 -30.66 9.96
N LYS A 79 -22.67 -30.45 8.81
CA LYS A 79 -22.30 -29.42 7.84
C LYS A 79 -23.48 -28.49 7.65
N CYS A 80 -23.21 -27.21 7.58
CA CYS A 80 -24.17 -26.18 7.27
C CYS A 80 -23.63 -25.30 6.15
N GLN A 81 -24.27 -25.32 5.00
CA GLN A 81 -24.01 -24.34 3.94
C GLN A 81 -24.64 -23.02 4.35
N LEU A 82 -23.81 -21.99 4.51
CA LEU A 82 -24.26 -20.68 4.97
C LEU A 82 -25.06 -19.96 3.88
N ALA A 83 -26.03 -19.16 4.34
CA ALA A 83 -27.16 -18.61 3.59
C ALA A 83 -26.83 -18.04 2.20
N GLU A 84 -27.57 -18.51 1.18
CA GLU A 84 -27.90 -17.78 -0.04
C GLU A 84 -28.91 -16.66 0.28
N GLY A 85 -28.92 -15.59 -0.51
CA GLY A 85 -29.89 -14.48 -0.37
C GLY A 85 -29.37 -13.27 0.40
N VAL A 86 -30.08 -12.81 1.44
CA VAL A 86 -29.82 -11.49 2.08
C VAL A 86 -28.44 -11.43 2.73
N LEU A 87 -28.01 -12.47 3.43
CA LEU A 87 -26.71 -12.49 4.11
C LEU A 87 -25.56 -12.45 3.11
N GLN A 88 -25.60 -13.30 2.07
CA GLN A 88 -24.62 -13.31 0.98
C GLN A 88 -24.56 -11.96 0.27
N THR A 89 -25.71 -11.33 0.02
CA THR A 89 -25.78 -9.99 -0.59
C THR A 89 -25.05 -8.94 0.25
N VAL A 90 -25.25 -8.96 1.57
CA VAL A 90 -24.58 -8.01 2.48
C VAL A 90 -23.07 -8.31 2.57
N ILE A 91 -22.67 -9.58 2.62
CA ILE A 91 -21.26 -9.98 2.60
C ILE A 91 -20.60 -9.53 1.29
N ASN A 92 -21.22 -9.78 0.13
CA ASN A 92 -20.71 -9.37 -1.18
C ASN A 92 -20.58 -7.86 -1.32
N ARG A 93 -21.53 -7.09 -0.76
CA ARG A 93 -21.42 -5.63 -0.67
C ARG A 93 -20.20 -5.22 0.16
N ASN A 94 -20.00 -5.82 1.33
CA ASN A 94 -18.85 -5.51 2.18
C ASN A 94 -17.52 -5.94 1.53
N LEU A 95 -17.51 -7.08 0.84
CA LEU A 95 -16.36 -7.58 0.08
C LEU A 95 -15.99 -6.61 -1.04
N THR A 96 -16.99 -6.15 -1.79
CA THR A 96 -16.83 -5.11 -2.82
C THR A 96 -16.23 -3.83 -2.22
N ASN A 97 -16.71 -3.40 -1.05
CA ASN A 97 -16.15 -2.23 -0.36
C ASN A 97 -14.67 -2.43 0.02
N TRP A 98 -14.27 -3.64 0.44
CA TRP A 98 -12.87 -3.95 0.73
C TRP A 98 -11.98 -3.81 -0.52
N TYR A 99 -12.43 -4.33 -1.67
CA TYR A 99 -11.74 -4.14 -2.95
C TYR A 99 -11.65 -2.67 -3.33
N GLN A 100 -12.77 -1.95 -3.36
CA GLN A 100 -12.82 -0.55 -3.77
C GLN A 100 -11.95 0.36 -2.89
N ASN A 101 -12.02 0.20 -1.57
CA ASN A 101 -11.19 0.98 -0.65
C ASN A 101 -9.70 0.67 -0.84
N THR A 102 -9.33 -0.60 -1.04
CA THR A 102 -7.94 -0.97 -1.28
C THR A 102 -7.44 -0.40 -2.61
N ILE A 103 -8.20 -0.55 -3.69
CA ILE A 103 -7.88 0.03 -5.01
C ILE A 103 -7.70 1.54 -4.90
N LYS A 104 -8.65 2.25 -4.29
CA LYS A 104 -8.59 3.71 -4.10
C LYS A 104 -7.34 4.14 -3.31
N ASN A 105 -7.02 3.43 -2.23
CA ASN A 105 -5.82 3.70 -1.44
C ASN A 105 -4.54 3.54 -2.28
N MET A 106 -4.48 2.48 -3.10
CA MET A 106 -3.34 2.23 -3.99
C MET A 106 -3.23 3.25 -5.12
N GLU A 107 -4.36 3.72 -5.66
CA GLU A 107 -4.39 4.85 -6.61
C GLU A 107 -3.83 6.14 -5.96
N GLY A 108 -4.14 6.39 -4.69
CA GLY A 108 -3.53 7.46 -3.91
C GLY A 108 -2.01 7.30 -3.72
N VAL A 109 -1.54 6.08 -3.46
CA VAL A 109 -0.09 5.79 -3.40
C VAL A 109 0.58 6.02 -4.75
N LYS A 110 -0.04 5.60 -5.86
CA LYS A 110 0.46 5.85 -7.21
C LYS A 110 0.64 7.35 -7.47
N SER A 111 -0.34 8.16 -7.11
CA SER A 111 -0.27 9.62 -7.26
C SER A 111 0.86 10.23 -6.43
N ARG A 112 1.01 9.80 -5.18
CA ARG A 112 2.13 10.23 -4.32
C ARG A 112 3.49 9.86 -4.91
N LEU A 113 3.62 8.64 -5.43
CA LEU A 113 4.85 8.21 -6.10
C LEU A 113 5.15 9.10 -7.29
N ALA A 114 4.18 9.37 -8.17
CA ALA A 114 4.38 10.21 -9.35
C ALA A 114 4.82 11.65 -9.01
N ASN A 115 4.36 12.18 -7.88
CA ASN A 115 4.63 13.55 -7.43
C ASN A 115 5.79 13.65 -6.43
N ALA A 116 6.50 12.56 -6.14
CA ALA A 116 7.61 12.59 -5.20
C ALA A 116 8.83 13.34 -5.78
N GLU A 117 9.52 14.07 -4.91
CA GLU A 117 10.77 14.78 -5.18
C GLU A 117 11.94 14.12 -4.43
N PRO A 118 13.18 14.21 -4.94
CA PRO A 118 14.33 13.62 -4.25
C PRO A 118 14.76 14.43 -3.02
N LEU A 119 15.01 13.75 -1.90
CA LEU A 119 15.45 14.33 -0.62
C LEU A 119 16.78 15.13 -0.68
N THR A 120 17.64 14.88 -1.67
CA THR A 120 19.06 15.31 -1.66
C THR A 120 19.36 16.63 -2.36
N LEU A 121 18.37 17.34 -2.90
CA LEU A 121 18.59 18.60 -3.62
C LEU A 121 18.44 19.87 -2.78
N ALA A 122 18.18 19.76 -1.48
CA ALA A 122 18.07 20.88 -0.54
C ALA A 122 19.43 21.54 -0.18
N SER A 123 20.22 21.95 -1.17
CA SER A 123 21.24 23.00 -0.94
C SER A 123 20.57 24.36 -1.12
N GLN A 124 20.94 25.34 -0.28
CA GLN A 124 20.46 26.72 -0.40
C GLN A 124 20.89 27.37 -1.72
N VAL A 125 22.06 27.01 -2.25
CA VAL A 125 22.56 27.44 -3.56
C VAL A 125 22.04 26.53 -4.69
N THR A 126 21.32 27.10 -5.65
CA THR A 126 20.81 26.43 -6.86
C THR A 126 21.74 26.64 -8.07
N ILE A 127 21.52 25.89 -9.16
CA ILE A 127 22.26 26.11 -10.43
C ILE A 127 21.97 27.51 -11.03
N PRO A 128 20.71 28.00 -11.06
CA PRO A 128 20.40 29.38 -11.45
C PRO A 128 21.23 30.42 -10.70
N ASP A 129 21.47 30.19 -9.41
CA ASP A 129 22.24 31.08 -8.55
C ASP A 129 23.70 31.17 -8.99
N LEU A 130 24.35 30.01 -9.17
CA LEU A 130 25.72 29.94 -9.68
C LEU A 130 25.84 30.51 -11.09
N SER A 131 24.82 30.32 -11.94
CA SER A 131 24.80 30.84 -13.31
C SER A 131 24.75 32.38 -13.34
N SER A 132 23.98 32.98 -12.43
CA SER A 132 23.84 34.44 -12.34
C SER A 132 25.16 35.09 -11.90
N VAL A 133 25.80 34.53 -10.87
CA VAL A 133 27.12 34.99 -10.41
C VAL A 133 28.19 34.79 -11.49
N LEU A 134 28.19 33.63 -12.16
CA LEU A 134 29.13 33.37 -13.25
C LEU A 134 28.96 34.36 -14.40
N HIS A 135 27.72 34.70 -14.77
CA HIS A 135 27.47 35.69 -15.82
C HIS A 135 28.12 37.04 -15.50
N ILE A 136 27.98 37.52 -14.26
CA ILE A 136 28.57 38.79 -13.81
C ILE A 136 30.09 38.75 -13.90
N VAL A 137 30.69 37.70 -13.34
CA VAL A 137 32.16 37.53 -13.36
C VAL A 137 32.65 37.45 -14.80
N THR A 138 31.98 36.69 -15.68
CA THR A 138 32.34 36.56 -17.09
C THR A 138 32.18 37.88 -17.86
N SER A 139 31.12 38.65 -17.62
CA SER A 139 30.92 39.97 -18.25
C SER A 139 32.06 40.92 -17.87
N ILE A 140 32.47 40.93 -16.60
CA ILE A 140 33.57 41.76 -16.10
C ILE A 140 34.93 41.30 -16.66
N THR A 141 35.18 39.98 -16.74
CA THR A 141 36.45 39.44 -17.25
C THR A 141 36.59 39.57 -18.78
N GLN A 142 35.48 39.54 -19.53
CA GLN A 142 35.50 39.54 -21.00
C GLN A 142 35.25 40.91 -21.65
N GLN A 143 34.42 41.78 -21.06
CA GLN A 143 33.98 43.02 -21.73
C GLN A 143 34.93 44.21 -21.53
N GLU A 144 36.12 44.01 -20.95
CA GLU A 144 37.04 45.12 -20.57
C GLU A 144 36.28 46.31 -19.98
N PHE A 145 35.41 46.04 -19.01
CA PHE A 145 34.54 47.05 -18.44
C PHE A 145 35.40 48.19 -17.85
N ASP A 146 35.45 49.33 -18.55
CA ASP A 146 36.36 50.42 -18.17
C ASP A 146 35.75 51.28 -17.06
N TRP A 147 36.06 50.92 -15.83
CA TRP A 147 35.57 51.63 -14.65
C TRP A 147 36.22 53.01 -14.42
N SER A 148 37.11 53.47 -15.31
CA SER A 148 37.86 54.71 -15.12
C SER A 148 36.97 55.96 -15.04
N LEU A 149 35.92 56.02 -15.87
CA LEU A 149 34.97 57.14 -15.94
C LEU A 149 34.18 57.35 -14.63
N LEU A 150 33.88 56.26 -13.91
CA LEU A 150 33.03 56.32 -12.70
C LEU A 150 33.82 56.38 -11.39
N ARG A 151 35.10 55.98 -11.38
CA ARG A 151 35.86 55.64 -10.17
C ARG A 151 35.92 56.74 -9.10
N GLN A 152 36.00 58.01 -9.50
CA GLN A 152 36.14 59.14 -8.57
C GLN A 152 34.81 59.84 -8.27
N HIS A 153 33.73 59.44 -8.95
CA HIS A 153 32.47 60.16 -8.97
C HIS A 153 31.32 59.39 -8.31
N ILE A 154 31.57 58.15 -7.88
CA ILE A 154 30.59 57.28 -7.23
C ILE A 154 30.92 57.01 -5.76
N LYS A 155 29.88 56.84 -4.96
CA LYS A 155 29.97 56.31 -3.61
C LYS A 155 30.03 54.79 -3.69
N GLN A 156 31.22 54.23 -3.49
CA GLN A 156 31.39 52.78 -3.40
C GLN A 156 30.76 52.26 -2.10
N ASN A 157 29.92 51.23 -2.23
CA ASN A 157 29.34 50.54 -1.08
C ASN A 157 30.31 49.49 -0.52
N TYR A 158 30.13 49.15 0.76
CA TYR A 158 30.87 48.05 1.41
C TYR A 158 30.60 46.67 0.80
N PHE A 159 29.52 46.52 0.04
CA PHE A 159 29.16 45.33 -0.70
C PHE A 159 28.70 45.70 -2.12
N VAL A 160 29.15 44.94 -3.12
CA VAL A 160 28.80 45.17 -4.53
C VAL A 160 27.35 44.79 -4.83
N ALA A 161 26.66 44.12 -3.90
CA ALA A 161 25.24 43.84 -4.02
C ALA A 161 24.34 45.10 -3.88
N TYR A 162 24.90 46.26 -3.49
CA TYR A 162 24.15 47.52 -3.43
C TYR A 162 24.44 48.37 -4.66
N GLU A 163 23.38 48.95 -5.23
CA GLU A 163 23.48 49.94 -6.30
C GLU A 163 24.46 51.05 -5.95
N PHE A 164 25.35 51.36 -6.89
CA PHE A 164 26.23 52.51 -6.76
C PHE A 164 25.49 53.78 -7.13
N GLU A 165 25.77 54.83 -6.37
CA GLU A 165 25.21 56.17 -6.56
C GLU A 165 26.34 57.17 -6.81
N PHE A 166 26.04 58.26 -7.54
CA PHE A 166 26.97 59.38 -7.66
C PHE A 166 27.17 60.09 -6.32
N ILE A 167 28.37 60.63 -6.10
CA ILE A 167 28.69 61.44 -4.91
C ILE A 167 27.79 62.69 -4.90
N PRO A 168 27.30 63.14 -3.72
CA PRO A 168 26.49 64.33 -3.63
C PRO A 168 27.14 65.56 -4.28
N ASN A 169 26.35 66.34 -5.03
CA ASN A 169 26.76 67.53 -5.78
C ASN A 169 27.62 67.29 -7.03
N TYR A 170 27.87 66.04 -7.42
CA TYR A 170 28.46 65.71 -8.71
C TYR A 170 27.43 65.89 -9.85
N GLN A 171 27.87 66.40 -11.00
CA GLN A 171 27.04 66.59 -12.20
C GLN A 171 27.50 65.60 -13.28
N PRO A 172 26.90 64.39 -13.35
CA PRO A 172 27.34 63.35 -14.28
C PRO A 172 26.94 63.67 -15.72
N SER A 173 27.83 63.33 -16.65
CA SER A 173 27.53 63.29 -18.08
C SER A 173 26.51 62.19 -18.40
N GLU A 174 25.88 62.26 -19.58
CA GLU A 174 24.97 61.19 -20.03
C GLU A 174 25.68 59.85 -20.22
N GLU A 175 26.95 59.87 -20.62
CA GLU A 175 27.78 58.67 -20.75
C GLU A 175 28.03 58.00 -19.38
N GLU A 176 28.33 58.78 -18.35
CA GLU A 176 28.50 58.26 -16.98
C GLU A 176 27.19 57.72 -16.40
N LYS A 177 26.05 58.38 -16.68
CA LYS A 177 24.73 57.86 -16.27
C LYS A 177 24.43 56.52 -16.92
N GLN A 178 24.71 56.39 -18.22
CA GLN A 178 24.50 55.15 -18.96
C GLN A 178 25.40 54.03 -18.44
N GLN A 179 26.66 54.33 -18.18
CA GLN A 179 27.62 53.35 -17.66
C GLN A 179 27.26 52.87 -16.24
N LEU A 180 26.84 53.78 -15.36
CA LEU A 180 26.41 53.44 -14.00
C LEU A 180 25.13 52.59 -14.02
N ALA A 181 24.17 52.95 -14.88
CA ALA A 181 22.94 52.17 -15.05
C ALA A 181 23.24 50.76 -15.61
N HIS A 182 24.15 50.64 -16.57
CA HIS A 182 24.59 49.36 -17.09
C HIS A 182 25.24 48.49 -16.01
N TRP A 183 26.08 49.09 -15.16
CA TRP A 183 26.68 48.38 -14.02
C TRP A 183 25.65 47.93 -13.00
N ASN A 184 24.78 48.82 -12.52
CA ASN A 184 23.74 48.48 -11.54
C ASN A 184 22.83 47.36 -12.09
N SER A 185 22.50 47.39 -13.39
CA SER A 185 21.76 46.30 -14.04
C SER A 185 22.53 44.97 -14.09
N LEU A 186 23.86 45.00 -14.19
CA LEU A 186 24.70 43.80 -14.18
C LEU A 186 24.75 43.17 -12.79
N ILE A 187 24.84 43.98 -11.73
CA ILE A 187 24.99 43.50 -10.34
C ILE A 187 23.66 43.22 -9.63
N ASP A 188 22.53 43.68 -10.16
CA ASP A 188 21.17 43.47 -9.61
C ASP A 188 20.89 42.01 -9.18
N PRO A 189 21.29 40.97 -9.94
CA PRO A 189 21.09 39.59 -9.52
C PRO A 189 21.87 39.18 -8.25
N LEU A 190 22.93 39.90 -7.85
CA LEU A 190 23.68 39.62 -6.62
C LEU A 190 22.91 39.98 -5.36
N ASP A 191 21.87 40.80 -5.49
CA ASP A 191 21.03 41.22 -4.38
C ASP A 191 20.29 40.06 -3.73
N ALA A 192 19.93 39.06 -4.54
CA ALA A 192 19.32 37.80 -4.08
C ALA A 192 20.32 36.88 -3.33
N PHE A 193 21.63 37.14 -3.44
CA PHE A 193 22.71 36.31 -2.88
C PHE A 193 23.41 36.92 -1.67
N ARG A 194 22.85 37.98 -1.07
CA ARG A 194 23.48 38.80 -0.01
C ARG A 194 24.11 38.02 1.15
N TYR A 195 23.59 36.87 1.52
CA TYR A 195 24.08 36.10 2.68
C TYR A 195 25.12 35.02 2.33
N GLU A 196 25.31 34.71 1.05
CA GLU A 196 26.22 33.65 0.58
C GLU A 196 27.33 34.20 -0.35
N ALA A 197 27.24 35.46 -0.77
CA ALA A 197 28.12 36.11 -1.75
C ALA A 197 29.27 36.95 -1.17
N ASP A 198 29.58 36.81 0.12
CA ASP A 198 30.65 37.59 0.80
C ASP A 198 32.00 37.52 0.08
N ASP A 199 32.35 36.35 -0.45
CA ASP A 199 33.59 36.15 -1.21
C ASP A 199 33.54 36.78 -2.60
N VAL A 200 32.37 36.80 -3.25
CA VAL A 200 32.18 37.40 -4.57
C VAL A 200 32.27 38.93 -4.48
N SER A 201 31.58 39.52 -3.50
CA SER A 201 31.60 40.96 -3.28
C SER A 201 33.01 41.48 -2.98
N LYS A 202 33.79 40.78 -2.15
CA LYS A 202 35.18 41.15 -1.84
C LYS A 202 36.06 41.15 -3.09
N ILE A 203 35.98 40.11 -3.91
CA ILE A 203 36.79 39.99 -5.13
C ILE A 203 36.41 41.08 -6.14
N LEU A 204 35.11 41.38 -6.28
CA LEU A 204 34.63 42.45 -7.15
C LEU A 204 35.08 43.85 -6.66
N LEU A 205 35.05 44.11 -5.35
CA LEU A 205 35.56 45.37 -4.78
C LEU A 205 37.07 45.53 -5.01
N SER A 206 37.86 44.49 -4.76
CA SER A 206 39.30 44.50 -5.04
C SER A 206 39.58 44.81 -6.52
N TRP A 207 38.74 44.31 -7.44
CA TRP A 207 38.86 44.62 -8.86
C TRP A 207 38.51 46.08 -9.19
N LEU A 208 37.41 46.60 -8.65
CA LEU A 208 37.02 48.01 -8.81
C LEU A 208 38.11 48.97 -8.30
N ASN A 209 38.82 48.56 -7.25
CA ASN A 209 39.91 49.31 -6.62
C ASN A 209 41.29 49.09 -7.29
N GLN A 210 41.37 48.29 -8.36
CA GLN A 210 42.62 47.95 -9.06
C GLN A 210 43.72 47.38 -8.17
N GLU A 211 43.35 46.53 -7.22
CA GLU A 211 44.35 45.77 -6.47
C GLU A 211 45.14 44.86 -7.43
N SER A 212 46.47 44.78 -7.24
CA SER A 212 47.38 44.17 -8.21
C SER A 212 47.10 42.69 -8.52
N ASN A 213 46.35 42.00 -7.66
CA ASN A 213 45.97 40.59 -7.79
C ASN A 213 44.49 40.38 -8.17
N ALA A 214 43.68 41.43 -8.27
CA ALA A 214 42.23 41.30 -8.40
C ALA A 214 41.79 40.62 -9.71
N LYS A 215 42.48 40.90 -10.82
CA LYS A 215 42.24 40.22 -12.10
C LYS A 215 42.48 38.71 -12.00
N GLN A 216 43.54 38.30 -11.30
CA GLN A 216 43.84 36.88 -11.06
C GLN A 216 42.79 36.23 -10.15
N GLN A 217 42.33 36.94 -9.11
CA GLN A 217 41.27 36.48 -8.21
C GLN A 217 39.93 36.29 -8.93
N LEU A 218 39.56 37.20 -9.85
CA LEU A 218 38.36 37.06 -10.69
C LEU A 218 38.43 35.84 -11.61
N THR A 219 39.55 35.62 -12.31
CA THR A 219 39.72 34.44 -13.16
C THR A 219 39.66 33.13 -12.36
N GLN A 220 40.22 33.12 -11.14
CA GLN A 220 40.12 31.98 -10.23
C GLN A 220 38.69 31.77 -9.73
N LEU A 221 37.95 32.83 -9.42
CA LEU A 221 36.54 32.77 -9.04
C LEU A 221 35.69 32.20 -10.20
N GLU A 222 35.88 32.70 -11.42
CA GLU A 222 35.20 32.20 -12.62
C GLU A 222 35.40 30.69 -12.79
N THR A 223 36.66 30.24 -12.65
CA THR A 223 37.01 28.82 -12.76
C THR A 223 36.32 27.98 -11.66
N ARG A 224 36.34 28.45 -10.42
CA ARG A 224 35.66 27.78 -9.29
C ARG A 224 34.15 27.70 -9.49
N LEU A 225 33.52 28.77 -9.98
CA LEU A 225 32.08 28.80 -10.28
C LEU A 225 31.72 27.79 -11.38
N ARG A 226 32.48 27.76 -12.48
CA ARG A 226 32.30 26.78 -13.57
C ARG A 226 32.44 25.34 -13.07
N GLN A 227 33.46 25.05 -12.25
CA GLN A 227 33.65 23.73 -11.65
C GLN A 227 32.51 23.34 -10.71
N SER A 228 32.04 24.28 -9.87
CA SER A 228 30.92 24.07 -8.96
C SER A 228 29.61 23.78 -9.72
N MET A 229 29.34 24.51 -10.82
CA MET A 229 28.20 24.24 -11.69
C MET A 229 28.26 22.84 -12.29
N VAL A 230 29.38 22.45 -12.88
CA VAL A 230 29.56 21.11 -13.48
C VAL A 230 29.40 20.02 -12.42
N LYS A 231 30.00 20.20 -11.24
CA LYS A 231 29.87 19.26 -10.13
C LYS A 231 28.41 19.14 -9.65
N ARG A 232 27.69 20.26 -9.55
CA ARG A 232 26.29 20.27 -9.10
C ARG A 232 25.37 19.64 -10.13
N GLN A 233 25.56 19.97 -11.41
CA GLN A 233 24.82 19.35 -12.51
C GLN A 233 25.00 17.83 -12.51
N LYS A 234 26.24 17.36 -12.35
CA LYS A 234 26.55 15.94 -12.24
C LYS A 234 25.89 15.30 -11.02
N GLN A 235 25.91 15.95 -9.85
CA GLN A 235 25.22 15.46 -8.66
C GLN A 235 23.70 15.36 -8.86
N ILE A 236 23.09 16.33 -9.53
CA ILE A 236 21.67 16.28 -9.88
C ILE A 236 21.41 15.08 -10.78
N GLU A 237 22.19 14.89 -11.85
CA GLU A 237 22.03 13.76 -12.77
C GLU A 237 22.22 12.40 -12.07
N GLU A 238 23.25 12.28 -11.23
CA GLU A 238 23.57 11.07 -10.45
C GLU A 238 22.46 10.69 -9.46
N VAL A 239 21.72 11.66 -8.93
CA VAL A 239 20.60 11.42 -8.00
C VAL A 239 19.27 11.25 -8.74
N MET A 240 18.99 12.11 -9.72
CA MET A 240 17.71 12.21 -10.40
C MET A 240 17.41 10.97 -11.23
N ALA A 241 18.39 10.46 -11.98
CA ALA A 241 18.15 9.32 -12.85
C ALA A 241 17.80 8.03 -12.06
N PRO A 242 18.55 7.64 -11.02
CA PRO A 242 18.16 6.52 -10.15
C PRO A 242 16.85 6.75 -9.41
N PHE A 243 16.60 7.97 -8.92
CA PHE A 243 15.34 8.32 -8.26
C PHE A 243 14.14 8.13 -9.20
N LYS A 244 14.22 8.67 -10.42
CA LYS A 244 13.16 8.51 -11.43
C LYS A 244 12.98 7.05 -11.85
N ALA A 245 14.07 6.29 -11.98
CA ALA A 245 13.98 4.87 -12.26
C ALA A 245 13.24 4.11 -11.14
N GLN A 246 13.58 4.37 -9.87
CA GLN A 246 12.91 3.75 -8.72
C GLN A 246 11.43 4.17 -8.62
N GLN A 247 11.13 5.46 -8.83
CA GLN A 247 9.77 5.99 -8.89
C GLN A 247 8.93 5.25 -9.95
N ASN A 248 9.48 5.06 -11.15
CA ASN A 248 8.80 4.35 -12.24
C ASN A 248 8.54 2.88 -11.89
N VAL A 249 9.52 2.19 -11.27
CA VAL A 249 9.32 0.81 -10.81
C VAL A 249 8.17 0.74 -9.79
N GLY A 250 8.17 1.62 -8.79
CA GLY A 250 7.10 1.66 -7.79
C GLY A 250 5.72 1.95 -8.38
N ILE A 251 5.64 2.83 -9.38
CA ILE A 251 4.40 3.10 -10.12
C ILE A 251 3.94 1.84 -10.86
N GLN A 252 4.83 1.19 -11.61
CA GLN A 252 4.50 -0.01 -12.38
C GLN A 252 4.02 -1.16 -11.48
N GLU A 253 4.70 -1.42 -10.37
CA GLU A 253 4.29 -2.42 -9.39
C GLU A 253 2.91 -2.11 -8.79
N THR A 254 2.66 -0.82 -8.50
CA THR A 254 1.37 -0.36 -7.99
C THR A 254 0.25 -0.53 -9.01
N GLU A 255 0.51 -0.20 -10.28
CA GLU A 255 -0.45 -0.37 -11.37
C GLU A 255 -0.78 -1.84 -11.60
N LYS A 256 0.23 -2.71 -11.59
CA LYS A 256 0.05 -4.15 -11.67
C LYS A 256 -0.82 -4.66 -10.53
N TYR A 257 -0.53 -4.27 -9.30
CA TYR A 257 -1.34 -4.66 -8.13
C TYR A 257 -2.80 -4.18 -8.23
N ILE A 258 -3.03 -2.93 -8.64
CA ILE A 258 -4.38 -2.39 -8.87
C ILE A 258 -5.11 -3.20 -9.95
N HIS A 259 -4.42 -3.54 -11.03
CA HIS A 259 -4.99 -4.33 -12.11
C HIS A 259 -5.41 -5.73 -11.64
N GLU A 260 -4.53 -6.43 -10.92
CA GLU A 260 -4.82 -7.75 -10.35
C GLU A 260 -5.99 -7.70 -9.34
N LEU A 261 -6.06 -6.65 -8.51
CA LEU A 261 -7.20 -6.43 -7.61
C LEU A 261 -8.52 -6.23 -8.39
N LYS A 262 -8.51 -5.44 -9.47
CA LYS A 262 -9.70 -5.23 -10.32
C LYS A 262 -10.14 -6.53 -10.99
N GLN A 263 -9.20 -7.37 -11.43
CA GLN A 263 -9.51 -8.69 -11.98
C GLN A 263 -10.11 -9.62 -10.93
N ALA A 264 -9.50 -9.71 -9.74
CA ALA A 264 -10.01 -10.53 -8.64
C ALA A 264 -11.41 -10.09 -8.18
N GLN A 265 -11.67 -8.77 -8.19
CA GLN A 265 -12.97 -8.21 -7.85
C GLN A 265 -14.10 -8.72 -8.75
N THR A 266 -13.88 -8.88 -10.06
CA THR A 266 -14.91 -9.29 -11.03
C THR A 266 -15.58 -10.61 -10.66
N ASN A 267 -14.81 -11.57 -10.14
CA ASN A 267 -15.29 -12.90 -9.77
C ASN A 267 -15.41 -13.07 -8.24
N SER A 268 -15.28 -12.00 -7.47
CA SER A 268 -15.18 -12.07 -6.00
C SER A 268 -16.48 -12.51 -5.32
N SER A 269 -17.63 -12.34 -5.98
CA SER A 269 -18.95 -12.64 -5.41
C SER A 269 -19.37 -14.11 -5.51
N ASP A 270 -18.64 -14.91 -6.29
CA ASP A 270 -18.93 -16.32 -6.52
C ASP A 270 -18.18 -17.21 -5.52
N TRP A 271 -18.84 -17.47 -4.39
CA TRP A 271 -18.32 -18.32 -3.32
C TRP A 271 -19.46 -18.97 -2.55
N ALA A 272 -19.17 -20.16 -2.03
CA ALA A 272 -20.04 -20.89 -1.10
C ALA A 272 -19.25 -21.26 0.15
N LEU A 273 -19.80 -20.93 1.31
CA LEU A 273 -19.16 -21.17 2.60
C LEU A 273 -19.93 -22.23 3.38
N THR A 274 -19.22 -23.27 3.83
CA THR A 274 -19.78 -24.33 4.66
C THR A 274 -19.12 -24.31 6.03
N GLN A 275 -19.94 -24.23 7.09
CA GLN A 275 -19.46 -24.43 8.45
C GLN A 275 -19.59 -25.91 8.83
N ILE A 276 -18.55 -26.47 9.43
CA ILE A 276 -18.45 -27.90 9.74
C ILE A 276 -18.16 -28.07 11.23
N PHE A 277 -18.92 -28.93 11.89
CA PHE A 277 -18.68 -29.34 13.27
C PHE A 277 -18.49 -30.86 13.34
N ILE A 278 -17.49 -31.30 14.11
CA ILE A 278 -17.11 -32.72 14.21
C ILE A 278 -17.08 -33.13 15.67
N TRP A 279 -17.94 -34.08 16.04
CA TRP A 279 -17.96 -34.71 17.36
C TRP A 279 -17.33 -36.09 17.31
N SER A 280 -16.53 -36.41 18.33
CA SER A 280 -16.01 -37.75 18.57
C SER A 280 -16.93 -38.52 19.50
N LEU A 281 -17.21 -39.78 19.15
CA LEU A 281 -18.05 -40.71 19.92
C LEU A 281 -17.24 -41.76 20.67
N VAL A 282 -15.92 -41.58 20.79
CA VAL A 282 -15.03 -42.49 21.55
C VAL A 282 -15.50 -42.67 22.98
N ASN A 283 -16.05 -41.61 23.58
CA ASN A 283 -16.79 -41.72 24.82
C ASN A 283 -18.29 -41.86 24.50
N PRO A 284 -18.88 -43.06 24.70
CA PRO A 284 -20.28 -43.31 24.36
C PRO A 284 -21.28 -42.61 25.30
N GLU A 285 -20.84 -42.06 26.44
CA GLU A 285 -21.71 -41.31 27.36
C GLU A 285 -21.67 -39.79 27.10
N LYS A 286 -20.58 -39.30 26.52
CA LYS A 286 -20.37 -37.87 26.30
C LYS A 286 -19.60 -37.60 25.02
N PRO A 287 -20.29 -37.48 23.87
CA PRO A 287 -19.70 -37.00 22.63
C PRO A 287 -18.98 -35.67 22.85
N VAL A 288 -17.78 -35.53 22.28
CA VAL A 288 -16.95 -34.34 22.47
C VAL A 288 -16.80 -33.61 21.14
N LEU A 289 -17.12 -32.32 21.10
CA LEU A 289 -16.82 -31.48 19.93
C LEU A 289 -15.30 -31.36 19.80
N THR A 290 -14.76 -31.89 18.70
CA THR A 290 -13.32 -31.87 18.43
C THR A 290 -12.93 -30.75 17.48
N HIS A 291 -13.80 -30.42 16.52
CA HIS A 291 -13.52 -29.42 15.50
C HIS A 291 -14.74 -28.57 15.17
N ALA A 292 -14.51 -27.26 15.04
CA ALA A 292 -15.35 -26.31 14.31
C ALA A 292 -14.49 -25.70 13.20
N LEU A 293 -14.90 -25.88 11.95
CA LEU A 293 -14.15 -25.56 10.74
C LEU A 293 -15.02 -24.79 9.75
N PHE A 294 -14.36 -24.14 8.79
CA PHE A 294 -15.00 -23.49 7.66
C PHE A 294 -14.36 -24.00 6.37
N SER A 295 -15.18 -24.44 5.43
CA SER A 295 -14.76 -24.79 4.08
C SER A 295 -15.34 -23.80 3.09
N LEU A 296 -14.49 -23.29 2.21
CA LEU A 296 -14.86 -22.36 1.16
C LEU A 296 -14.76 -23.07 -0.18
N GLU A 297 -15.79 -22.93 -1.00
CA GLU A 297 -15.82 -23.40 -2.37
C GLU A 297 -15.94 -22.17 -3.29
N ASP A 298 -15.00 -22.03 -4.23
CA ASP A 298 -14.99 -20.99 -5.25
C ASP A 298 -14.55 -21.57 -6.60
N SER A 299 -14.30 -20.72 -7.60
CA SER A 299 -13.85 -21.14 -8.93
C SER A 299 -12.51 -21.92 -8.94
N ARG A 300 -11.74 -21.90 -7.84
CA ARG A 300 -10.48 -22.63 -7.68
C ARG A 300 -10.69 -24.01 -7.02
N GLY A 301 -11.90 -24.29 -6.55
CA GLY A 301 -12.25 -25.52 -5.86
C GLY A 301 -12.57 -25.31 -4.39
N ARG A 302 -12.54 -26.40 -3.62
CA ARG A 302 -12.85 -26.41 -2.19
C ARG A 302 -11.57 -26.39 -1.37
N GLU A 303 -11.49 -25.46 -0.42
CA GLU A 303 -10.33 -25.25 0.45
C GLU A 303 -10.74 -25.14 1.94
N ASP A 304 -9.79 -25.38 2.84
CA ASP A 304 -9.94 -25.06 4.26
C ASP A 304 -9.81 -23.55 4.48
N PHE A 305 -10.93 -22.93 4.86
CA PHE A 305 -11.03 -21.49 5.08
C PHE A 305 -10.87 -21.12 6.56
N THR A 306 -10.76 -22.11 7.44
CA THR A 306 -10.60 -21.92 8.89
C THR A 306 -9.43 -20.98 9.24
N PRO A 307 -8.25 -21.05 8.61
CA PRO A 307 -7.14 -20.15 8.93
C PRO A 307 -7.47 -18.67 8.68
N TRP A 308 -8.26 -18.36 7.65
CA TRP A 308 -8.66 -17.00 7.31
C TRP A 308 -9.69 -16.44 8.29
N ILE A 309 -10.63 -17.28 8.72
CA ILE A 309 -11.56 -16.94 9.79
C ILE A 309 -10.80 -16.62 11.08
N ILE A 310 -9.87 -17.48 11.52
CA ILE A 310 -9.06 -17.25 12.74
C ILE A 310 -8.24 -15.97 12.59
N LYS A 311 -7.61 -15.75 11.43
CA LYS A 311 -6.78 -14.55 11.20
C LYS A 311 -7.56 -13.24 11.39
N VAL A 312 -8.85 -13.23 11.08
CA VAL A 312 -9.67 -12.01 11.15
C VAL A 312 -10.50 -11.93 12.44
N MET A 313 -11.07 -13.04 12.89
CA MET A 313 -12.01 -13.10 14.01
C MET A 313 -11.40 -13.66 15.30
N GLY A 314 -10.18 -14.18 15.25
CA GLY A 314 -9.49 -14.82 16.37
C GLY A 314 -9.90 -16.28 16.59
N GLN A 315 -9.24 -16.92 17.55
CA GLN A 315 -9.45 -18.34 17.88
C GLN A 315 -10.86 -18.64 18.43
N SER A 316 -11.51 -17.63 19.00
CA SER A 316 -12.89 -17.67 19.51
C SER A 316 -13.91 -18.08 18.44
N ALA A 317 -13.63 -17.80 17.17
CA ALA A 317 -14.47 -18.26 16.06
C ALA A 317 -14.55 -19.79 15.94
N ARG A 318 -13.66 -20.54 16.60
CA ARG A 318 -13.72 -22.00 16.73
C ARG A 318 -14.24 -22.44 18.09
N THR A 319 -13.70 -21.88 19.17
CA THR A 319 -14.03 -22.34 20.53
C THR A 319 -15.44 -21.96 20.94
N ASP A 320 -15.94 -20.83 20.44
CA ASP A 320 -17.22 -20.25 20.85
C ASP A 320 -18.26 -20.32 19.72
N ALA A 321 -17.97 -21.06 18.64
CA ALA A 321 -18.79 -21.11 17.44
C ALA A 321 -20.25 -21.50 17.72
N LEU A 322 -20.48 -22.48 18.61
CA LEU A 322 -21.83 -22.87 19.03
C LEU A 322 -22.54 -21.76 19.81
N ALA A 323 -21.82 -21.03 20.67
CA ALA A 323 -22.37 -19.87 21.39
C ALA A 323 -22.73 -18.74 20.44
N TRP A 324 -21.93 -18.52 19.40
CA TRP A 324 -22.24 -17.50 18.39
C TRP A 324 -23.48 -17.85 17.59
N ILE A 325 -23.69 -19.13 17.27
CA ILE A 325 -24.92 -19.60 16.61
C ILE A 325 -26.12 -19.38 17.52
N TYR A 326 -26.06 -19.85 18.76
CA TYR A 326 -27.17 -19.72 19.71
C TYR A 326 -27.54 -18.25 19.97
N GLN A 327 -26.54 -17.36 20.04
CA GLN A 327 -26.73 -15.91 20.26
C GLN A 327 -27.07 -15.13 18.98
N ASP A 328 -27.25 -15.80 17.84
CA ASP A 328 -27.50 -15.17 16.54
C ASP A 328 -26.41 -14.14 16.12
N LYS A 329 -25.19 -14.29 16.64
CA LYS A 329 -24.07 -13.38 16.37
C LYS A 329 -23.60 -13.42 14.91
N MET A 330 -23.89 -14.50 14.19
CA MET A 330 -23.52 -14.63 12.78
C MET A 330 -24.28 -13.65 11.88
N ASN A 331 -25.44 -13.16 12.32
CA ASN A 331 -26.18 -12.10 11.64
C ASN A 331 -25.77 -10.68 12.06
N SER A 332 -24.80 -10.55 12.97
CA SER A 332 -24.29 -9.25 13.40
C SER A 332 -23.48 -8.56 12.30
N LYS A 333 -23.53 -7.22 12.28
CA LYS A 333 -22.75 -6.40 11.36
C LYS A 333 -21.25 -6.70 11.43
N ASP A 334 -20.73 -6.93 12.63
CA ASP A 334 -19.30 -7.17 12.86
C ASP A 334 -18.87 -8.52 12.29
N TYR A 335 -19.64 -9.58 12.53
CA TYR A 335 -19.37 -10.89 11.96
C TYR A 335 -19.39 -10.84 10.43
N ILE A 336 -20.42 -10.23 9.85
CA ILE A 336 -20.58 -10.09 8.40
C ILE A 336 -19.41 -9.31 7.78
N ASN A 337 -19.00 -8.20 8.40
CA ASN A 337 -17.87 -7.41 7.91
C ASN A 337 -16.54 -8.17 8.01
N ASN A 338 -16.32 -8.89 9.11
CA ASN A 338 -15.12 -9.69 9.30
C ASN A 338 -15.08 -10.90 8.35
N LEU A 339 -16.22 -11.49 8.04
CA LEU A 339 -16.29 -12.57 7.06
C LEU A 339 -15.93 -12.06 5.65
N ALA A 340 -16.48 -10.92 5.24
CA ALA A 340 -16.12 -10.27 4.00
C ALA A 340 -14.61 -9.92 3.94
N LYS A 341 -14.03 -9.46 5.06
CA LYS A 341 -12.60 -9.20 5.16
C LYS A 341 -11.74 -10.46 5.04
N ALA A 342 -12.18 -11.58 5.62
CA ALA A 342 -11.50 -12.87 5.48
C ALA A 342 -11.54 -13.36 4.03
N LEU A 343 -12.70 -13.25 3.37
CA LEU A 343 -12.86 -13.60 1.95
C LEU A 343 -11.94 -12.74 1.07
N PHE A 344 -11.92 -11.43 1.30
CA PHE A 344 -11.02 -10.51 0.63
C PHE A 344 -9.57 -10.99 0.73
N PHE A 345 -9.07 -11.23 1.95
CA PHE A 345 -7.68 -11.63 2.13
C PHE A 345 -7.33 -12.99 1.49
N TYR A 346 -8.25 -13.95 1.54
CA TYR A 346 -8.08 -15.23 0.86
C TYR A 346 -8.04 -15.08 -0.66
N GLN A 347 -8.91 -14.26 -1.24
CA GLN A 347 -8.95 -14.04 -2.68
C GLN A 347 -7.69 -13.33 -3.19
N ILE A 348 -7.15 -12.39 -2.42
CA ILE A 348 -5.94 -11.64 -2.80
C ILE A 348 -4.64 -12.28 -2.33
N GLN A 349 -4.67 -13.46 -1.70
CA GLN A 349 -3.48 -14.06 -1.05
C GLN A 349 -2.31 -14.33 -2.01
N SER A 350 -2.61 -14.55 -3.30
CA SER A 350 -1.61 -14.81 -4.34
C SER A 350 -1.16 -13.55 -5.07
N ILE A 351 -1.77 -12.39 -4.77
CA ILE A 351 -1.48 -11.11 -5.41
C ILE A 351 -0.30 -10.46 -4.66
N THR A 352 0.81 -10.22 -5.37
CA THR A 352 2.01 -9.63 -4.77
C THR A 352 1.78 -8.16 -4.45
N LYS A 353 1.69 -7.83 -3.16
CA LYS A 353 1.59 -6.45 -2.70
C LYS A 353 2.91 -5.70 -2.94
N PRO A 354 2.91 -4.46 -3.48
CA PRO A 354 4.13 -3.69 -3.67
C PRO A 354 4.81 -3.35 -2.33
N GLU A 355 6.14 -3.39 -2.31
CA GLU A 355 6.92 -3.12 -1.10
C GLU A 355 7.36 -1.65 -1.02
N PHE A 356 6.51 -0.82 -0.42
CA PHE A 356 6.73 0.62 -0.41
C PHE A 356 7.87 1.11 0.48
N SER A 357 8.32 0.31 1.45
CA SER A 357 9.45 0.64 2.34
C SER A 357 10.78 0.80 1.61
N ARG A 358 10.88 0.30 0.38
CA ARG A 358 12.09 0.41 -0.46
C ARG A 358 12.16 1.74 -1.20
N TYR A 359 11.04 2.41 -1.39
CA TYR A 359 10.97 3.71 -2.04
C TYR A 359 11.10 4.78 -0.96
N ARG A 360 12.33 5.24 -0.70
CA ARG A 360 12.56 6.41 0.16
C ARG A 360 12.19 7.65 -0.65
N TYR A 361 11.06 8.27 -0.29
CA TYR A 361 10.66 9.61 -0.71
C TYR A 361 10.86 10.58 0.45
#